data_AF-A0AAE0CBU3-F1
#
_entry.id   AF-A0AAE0CBU3-F1
#
_cell.length_a   1.000
_cell.length_b   1.000
_cell.length_c   1.000
_cell.angle_alpha   90.00
_cell.angle_beta   90.00
_cell.angle_gamma   90.00
#
_symmetry.space_group_name_H-M   'P 1'
#
loop_
_entity.id
_entity.type
_entity.pdbx_description
1 polymer ?
#
loop_
_entity_poly.entity_id
_entity_poly.type
_entity_poly.pdbx_seq_one_letter_code
_entity_poly.pdbx_strand_id
1 'polypeptide(L)'
;MDSDHEEEDTLQACTALVVHDPDSAPPAGELAEQDEEVIRARPRQPARRRINTAPARVLAEYSDDDEDHDLLHCDDEPEEEAELGEEGEKLLGKYDIVWKLGGMEACQRDQGRWIDEDPKIRWDRVLEAKPELNDTFFLKYFCAFFPYTTLPWWCKEVTQRGRAKYRNLFITRNRDFTPGLFFVFIGNFFYMAQHPGVPRRAYFNETAVFPEVAHNLSRFGLTYTDFEHVIEALELPQYTAGMAAATDNKKLFAPKCGPPLGTPSPDEFVWVRRFIDTWNAWIAWTYISSHILNPDETMIRWLSKYGLPGLMFVRRKPDPLGHELKNVSDALSRIMVWVELQEGKDRDRLKNYVREYGATTTFALRLVDAMNLVGKGKKLIMDSWFGSVKASALLLERGTFLVAIVKTNTKFYPLASLKTLASTIDKKRTVLVLFP
;
A
#
# COMPACT_ATOMS: atom_id res chain seq x y z
N MET A 1 -41.27 18.14 47.79
CA MET A 1 -40.32 17.11 48.26
C MET A 1 -39.37 16.92 47.13
N ASP A 2 -38.30 17.69 47.20
CA ASP A 2 -37.20 17.73 46.25
C ASP A 2 -36.46 16.38 46.25
N SER A 3 -36.05 15.95 45.07
CA SER A 3 -34.96 14.99 44.93
C SER A 3 -34.22 15.32 43.65
N ASP A 4 -33.25 16.22 43.80
CA ASP A 4 -32.15 16.43 42.87
C ASP A 4 -31.40 15.10 42.70
N HIS A 5 -31.32 14.62 41.46
CA HIS A 5 -30.35 13.61 41.06
C HIS A 5 -29.14 14.35 40.49
N GLU A 6 -28.13 14.55 41.33
CA GLU A 6 -26.77 14.88 40.89
C GLU A 6 -26.18 13.66 40.18
N GLU A 7 -25.98 13.79 38.87
CA GLU A 7 -25.22 12.86 38.05
C GLU A 7 -23.73 13.18 38.27
N GLU A 8 -23.07 12.43 39.15
CA GLU A 8 -21.62 12.53 39.39
C GLU A 8 -20.84 12.04 38.15
N ASP A 9 -20.37 13.01 37.37
CA ASP A 9 -19.35 12.87 36.33
C ASP A 9 -18.06 12.32 36.95
N THR A 10 -17.89 11.00 36.93
CA THR A 10 -16.65 10.33 37.34
C THR A 10 -15.63 10.41 36.21
N LEU A 11 -15.02 11.59 36.06
CA LEU A 11 -13.82 11.75 35.22
C LEU A 11 -12.67 10.98 35.88
N GLN A 12 -12.35 9.78 35.35
CA GLN A 12 -11.17 9.02 35.76
C GLN A 12 -9.90 9.88 35.59
N ALA A 13 -9.10 9.95 36.65
CA ALA A 13 -7.88 10.73 36.71
C ALA A 13 -6.88 10.31 35.62
N CYS A 14 -6.50 11.26 34.76
CA CYS A 14 -5.40 11.09 33.81
C CYS A 14 -4.07 11.16 34.56
N THR A 15 -3.17 10.19 34.33
CA THR A 15 -1.83 10.23 34.92
C THR A 15 -0.87 10.88 33.92
N ALA A 16 -0.34 12.05 34.27
CA ALA A 16 0.71 12.71 33.50
C ALA A 16 2.08 12.17 33.93
N LEU A 17 2.83 11.59 33.00
CA LEU A 17 4.21 11.18 33.23
C LEU A 17 5.14 12.26 32.64
N VAL A 18 5.91 12.92 33.50
CA VAL A 18 6.94 13.86 33.07
C VAL A 18 8.23 13.06 32.85
N VAL A 19 8.65 12.90 31.60
CA VAL A 19 9.91 12.26 31.27
C VAL A 19 10.98 13.34 31.14
N HIS A 20 12.00 13.27 31.98
CA HIS A 20 13.15 14.16 31.91
C HIS A 20 14.10 13.70 30.81
N ASP A 21 14.57 14.65 30.00
CA ASP A 21 15.67 14.43 29.05
C ASP A 21 16.97 14.20 29.84
N PRO A 22 17.59 13.01 29.77
CA PRO A 22 18.81 12.71 30.53
C PRO A 22 20.06 13.41 29.99
N ASP A 23 20.03 14.05 28.80
CA ASP A 23 21.23 14.54 28.11
C ASP A 23 21.43 16.07 28.16
N SER A 24 20.79 16.80 29.08
CA SER A 24 21.07 18.23 29.24
C SER A 24 22.41 18.46 29.97
N ALA A 25 23.52 18.43 29.21
CA ALA A 25 24.86 18.82 29.68
C ALA A 25 24.94 20.31 30.06
N PRO A 26 25.83 20.71 31.00
CA PRO A 26 26.00 22.11 31.40
C PRO A 26 26.70 22.93 30.29
N PRO A 27 26.56 24.27 30.29
CA PRO A 27 27.13 25.10 29.23
C PRO A 27 28.66 25.07 29.29
N ALA A 28 29.28 24.62 28.19
CA ALA A 28 30.73 24.67 28.02
C ALA A 28 31.17 26.14 27.84
N GLY A 29 32.14 26.54 28.66
CA GLY A 29 32.80 27.84 28.60
C GLY A 29 33.64 28.03 27.34
N GLU A 30 33.88 29.30 27.05
CA GLU A 30 34.76 29.86 26.02
C GLU A 30 36.08 29.10 25.89
N LEU A 31 36.49 28.79 24.65
CA LEU A 31 37.90 28.82 24.25
C LEU A 31 38.03 29.00 22.71
N ALA A 32 38.65 30.12 22.38
CA ALA A 32 39.64 30.40 21.33
C ALA A 32 39.46 29.90 19.88
N GLU A 33 39.52 30.91 19.01
CA GLU A 33 39.86 30.91 17.57
C GLU A 33 40.95 29.90 17.17
N GLN A 34 40.78 29.30 16.00
CA GLN A 34 41.82 29.26 14.97
C GLN A 34 41.24 28.97 13.58
N ASP A 35 41.78 29.71 12.62
CA ASP A 35 41.47 29.78 11.19
C ASP A 35 41.50 28.42 10.47
N GLU A 36 40.62 28.24 9.49
CA GLU A 36 41.01 27.58 8.23
C GLU A 36 40.09 27.94 7.04
N GLU A 37 40.69 28.74 6.16
CA GLU A 37 40.67 28.72 4.69
C GLU A 37 39.38 28.64 3.83
N VAL A 38 39.32 29.64 2.95
CA VAL A 38 38.30 29.98 1.98
C VAL A 38 38.42 29.14 0.71
N ILE A 39 37.39 28.35 0.36
CA ILE A 39 37.16 27.89 -1.01
C ILE A 39 35.84 28.47 -1.53
N ARG A 40 35.95 29.47 -2.42
CA ARG A 40 34.85 30.12 -3.13
C ARG A 40 34.20 29.16 -4.14
N ALA A 41 32.97 28.72 -3.88
CA ALA A 41 32.11 28.10 -4.89
C ALA A 41 31.22 29.16 -5.58
N ARG A 42 31.25 29.18 -6.92
CA ARG A 42 30.43 30.08 -7.78
C ARG A 42 28.94 29.74 -7.68
N PRO A 43 28.02 30.73 -7.74
CA PRO A 43 26.58 30.46 -7.77
C PRO A 43 26.15 29.87 -9.12
N ARG A 44 25.55 28.68 -9.09
CA ARG A 44 24.82 28.12 -10.24
C ARG A 44 23.44 28.80 -10.33
N GLN A 45 23.16 29.44 -11.48
CA GLN A 45 21.83 29.94 -11.81
C GLN A 45 20.83 28.78 -11.94
N PRO A 46 19.59 28.92 -11.46
CA PRO A 46 18.56 27.90 -11.68
C PRO A 46 18.04 27.97 -13.12
N ALA A 47 18.13 26.84 -13.83
CA ALA A 47 17.49 26.65 -15.12
C ALA A 47 15.97 26.72 -14.96
N ARG A 48 15.32 27.67 -15.66
CA ARG A 48 13.87 27.75 -15.81
C ARG A 48 13.37 26.50 -16.55
N ARG A 49 12.82 25.52 -15.82
CA ARG A 49 11.96 24.48 -16.42
C ARG A 49 10.60 25.09 -16.70
N ARG A 50 10.19 25.08 -17.98
CA ARG A 50 8.80 25.32 -18.39
C ARG A 50 7.94 24.20 -17.82
N ILE A 51 7.07 24.54 -16.88
CA ILE A 51 5.97 23.68 -16.44
C ILE A 51 4.92 23.77 -17.55
N ASN A 52 4.66 22.66 -18.24
CA ASN A 52 3.46 22.55 -19.06
C ASN A 52 2.27 22.51 -18.11
N THR A 53 1.45 23.55 -18.18
CA THR A 53 0.17 23.66 -17.45
C THR A 53 -0.74 22.50 -17.83
N ALA A 54 -1.17 21.74 -16.83
CA ALA A 54 -2.22 20.73 -16.95
C ALA A 54 -3.56 21.39 -17.36
N PRO A 55 -4.44 20.69 -18.09
CA PRO A 55 -5.75 21.22 -18.49
C PRO A 55 -6.60 21.54 -17.26
N ALA A 56 -7.11 22.77 -17.22
CA ALA A 56 -7.96 23.29 -16.17
C ALA A 56 -9.38 22.69 -16.27
N ARG A 57 -9.61 21.52 -15.67
CA ARG A 57 -10.92 21.13 -15.10
C ARG A 57 -10.79 19.79 -14.39
N VAL A 58 -11.49 19.69 -13.25
CA VAL A 58 -11.50 18.60 -12.25
C VAL A 58 -10.39 18.73 -11.21
N LEU A 59 -10.48 19.78 -10.39
CA LEU A 59 -9.94 19.79 -9.03
C LEU A 59 -11.16 19.93 -8.12
N ALA A 60 -11.57 18.85 -7.46
CA ALA A 60 -12.51 18.92 -6.35
C ALA A 60 -11.67 19.23 -5.10
N GLU A 61 -11.83 20.44 -4.57
CA GLU A 61 -11.36 20.76 -3.22
C GLU A 61 -12.30 20.04 -2.22
N TYR A 62 -11.73 19.26 -1.31
CA TYR A 62 -12.49 18.55 -0.29
C TYR A 62 -12.87 19.53 0.83
N SER A 63 -14.16 19.78 1.02
CA SER A 63 -14.73 20.28 2.28
C SER A 63 -15.40 19.13 3.03
N ASP A 64 -15.04 18.98 4.30
CA ASP A 64 -15.54 17.98 5.25
C ASP A 64 -16.75 18.54 6.01
N ASP A 65 -17.96 18.19 5.57
CA ASP A 65 -19.19 18.32 6.35
C ASP A 65 -20.17 17.24 5.84
N ASP A 66 -20.52 16.24 6.65
CA ASP A 66 -21.61 15.30 6.38
C ASP A 66 -22.30 14.89 7.71
N GLU A 67 -23.62 15.08 7.77
CA GLU A 67 -24.53 14.53 8.78
C GLU A 67 -25.38 13.39 8.20
N ASP A 68 -25.54 12.36 9.03
CA ASP A 68 -26.61 11.39 9.29
C ASP A 68 -27.46 10.74 8.18
N HIS A 69 -27.67 9.41 8.31
CA HIS A 69 -29.00 8.76 8.35
C HIS A 69 -28.91 7.24 8.60
N ASP A 70 -30.07 6.60 8.79
CA ASP A 70 -30.34 5.31 9.45
C ASP A 70 -30.16 3.97 8.67
N LEU A 71 -29.93 2.92 9.47
CA LEU A 71 -29.60 1.52 9.16
C LEU A 71 -30.84 0.64 8.95
N LEU A 72 -30.76 -0.34 8.03
CA LEU A 72 -31.67 -1.50 7.98
C LEU A 72 -30.90 -2.77 7.58
N HIS A 73 -31.23 -3.87 8.27
CA HIS A 73 -30.63 -5.21 8.20
C HIS A 73 -31.14 -6.07 7.02
N CYS A 74 -30.31 -7.04 6.60
CA CYS A 74 -30.66 -8.09 5.63
C CYS A 74 -30.21 -9.46 6.17
N ASP A 75 -31.02 -10.50 5.96
CA ASP A 75 -30.78 -11.89 6.32
C ASP A 75 -30.03 -12.67 5.20
N ASP A 76 -29.23 -13.66 5.61
CA ASP A 76 -28.33 -14.49 4.79
C ASP A 76 -28.94 -15.86 4.41
N GLU A 77 -28.57 -16.38 3.23
CA GLU A 77 -28.68 -17.80 2.83
C GLU A 77 -27.43 -18.21 2.03
N PRO A 78 -27.03 -19.50 2.01
CA PRO A 78 -25.64 -19.93 1.86
C PRO A 78 -25.23 -20.29 0.41
N GLU A 79 -23.90 -20.27 0.20
CA GLU A 79 -23.22 -20.48 -1.08
C GLU A 79 -22.72 -21.93 -1.27
N GLU A 80 -22.78 -22.42 -2.52
CA GLU A 80 -22.10 -23.65 -2.98
C GLU A 80 -20.74 -23.33 -3.62
N GLU A 81 -19.74 -24.14 -3.28
CA GLU A 81 -18.35 -24.11 -3.76
C GLU A 81 -18.19 -24.91 -5.08
N ALA A 82 -17.33 -24.43 -5.99
CA ALA A 82 -16.92 -25.16 -7.18
C ALA A 82 -15.38 -25.27 -7.26
N GLU A 83 -14.90 -26.51 -7.29
CA GLU A 83 -13.49 -26.90 -7.35
C GLU A 83 -12.90 -26.71 -8.77
N LEU A 84 -11.65 -26.23 -8.84
CA LEU A 84 -10.86 -26.14 -10.08
C LEU A 84 -9.46 -26.75 -9.86
N GLY A 85 -9.25 -27.94 -10.42
CA GLY A 85 -7.99 -28.68 -10.38
C GLY A 85 -7.27 -28.79 -11.74
N GLU A 86 -5.95 -29.01 -11.64
CA GLU A 86 -5.05 -29.71 -12.59
C GLU A 86 -4.29 -28.99 -13.74
N GLU A 87 -4.57 -27.75 -14.15
CA GLU A 87 -3.81 -27.16 -15.28
C GLU A 87 -2.50 -26.41 -14.92
N GLY A 88 -2.19 -26.25 -13.64
CA GLY A 88 -1.02 -25.49 -13.16
C GLY A 88 0.33 -26.23 -13.19
N GLU A 89 0.35 -27.55 -13.35
CA GLU A 89 1.56 -28.38 -13.10
C GLU A 89 2.52 -28.49 -14.30
N LYS A 90 2.08 -28.24 -15.54
CA LYS A 90 2.90 -28.54 -16.73
C LYS A 90 3.88 -27.45 -17.16
N LEU A 91 3.88 -26.27 -16.51
CA LEU A 91 4.58 -25.08 -17.04
C LEU A 91 5.93 -24.76 -16.40
N LEU A 92 6.24 -25.31 -15.22
CA LEU A 92 7.49 -24.97 -14.51
C LEU A 92 8.68 -25.89 -14.88
N GLY A 93 8.43 -27.07 -15.45
CA GLY A 93 9.49 -28.04 -15.77
C GLY A 93 10.30 -27.79 -17.06
N LYS A 94 10.02 -26.73 -17.84
CA LYS A 94 10.66 -26.52 -19.17
C LYS A 94 11.66 -25.36 -19.23
N TYR A 95 11.73 -24.52 -18.20
CA TYR A 95 12.61 -23.36 -18.18
C TYR A 95 13.39 -23.35 -16.87
N ASP A 96 14.68 -23.71 -16.90
CA ASP A 96 15.64 -23.54 -15.80
C ASP A 96 15.88 -22.04 -15.55
N ILE A 97 14.90 -21.36 -14.97
CA ILE A 97 15.03 -19.94 -14.60
C ILE A 97 15.68 -19.88 -13.21
N VAL A 98 17.01 -19.86 -13.18
CA VAL A 98 17.78 -19.64 -11.94
C VAL A 98 18.06 -18.15 -11.76
N TRP A 99 17.28 -17.49 -10.90
CA TRP A 99 17.55 -16.12 -10.45
C TRP A 99 18.69 -16.13 -9.44
N LYS A 100 19.88 -15.62 -9.82
CA LYS A 100 21.02 -15.49 -8.92
C LYS A 100 21.09 -14.07 -8.34
N LEU A 101 21.11 -13.96 -7.01
CA LEU A 101 21.30 -12.71 -6.29
C LEU A 101 22.69 -12.71 -5.64
N GLY A 102 23.60 -11.86 -6.11
CA GLY A 102 24.70 -11.23 -5.35
C GLY A 102 25.66 -12.06 -4.46
N GLY A 103 25.58 -13.38 -4.37
CA GLY A 103 26.54 -14.22 -3.63
C GLY A 103 26.62 -13.99 -2.11
N MET A 104 25.64 -13.35 -1.46
CA MET A 104 25.65 -13.13 0.00
C MET A 104 24.34 -13.57 0.65
N GLU A 105 24.47 -14.43 1.66
CA GLU A 105 23.38 -14.85 2.54
C GLU A 105 23.06 -13.74 3.54
N ALA A 106 21.82 -13.24 3.52
CA ALA A 106 21.31 -12.31 4.52
C ALA A 106 20.74 -13.10 5.71
N CYS A 107 21.59 -13.42 6.69
CA CYS A 107 21.14 -13.66 8.06
C CYS A 107 22.33 -13.64 9.03
N GLN A 108 22.65 -12.46 9.58
CA GLN A 108 23.44 -12.41 10.81
C GLN A 108 22.51 -12.73 11.98
N ARG A 109 22.74 -13.91 12.58
CA ARG A 109 22.15 -14.34 13.85
C ARG A 109 22.73 -13.49 14.97
N ASP A 110 21.88 -12.90 15.79
CA ASP A 110 22.26 -12.50 17.14
C ASP A 110 21.61 -13.42 18.18
N GLN A 111 22.33 -13.64 19.27
CA GLN A 111 22.17 -14.78 20.16
C GLN A 111 21.05 -14.58 21.19
N GLY A 112 20.03 -15.45 21.18
CA GLY A 112 19.31 -15.85 22.39
C GLY A 112 17.88 -15.29 22.58
N ARG A 113 16.92 -16.24 22.60
CA ARG A 113 15.45 -16.09 22.73
C ARG A 113 14.74 -15.43 21.56
N TRP A 114 14.20 -16.27 20.67
CA TRP A 114 13.08 -15.89 19.81
C TRP A 114 11.92 -15.46 20.70
N ILE A 115 11.53 -14.19 20.62
CA ILE A 115 10.20 -13.79 21.05
C ILE A 115 9.28 -14.33 19.96
N ASP A 116 8.23 -15.07 20.30
CA ASP A 116 7.30 -15.65 19.32
C ASP A 116 6.55 -14.60 18.47
N GLU A 117 6.82 -13.32 18.74
CA GLU A 117 6.24 -12.13 18.12
C GLU A 117 7.01 -11.60 16.90
N ASP A 118 8.18 -12.16 16.57
CA ASP A 118 8.91 -11.74 15.39
C ASP A 118 8.15 -12.11 14.10
N PRO A 119 8.19 -11.25 13.07
CA PRO A 119 7.53 -11.55 11.82
C PRO A 119 8.12 -12.78 11.14
N LYS A 120 7.26 -13.63 10.59
CA LYS A 120 7.66 -14.92 9.99
C LYS A 120 6.98 -15.13 8.65
N ILE A 121 7.75 -15.53 7.65
CA ILE A 121 7.23 -16.10 6.40
C ILE A 121 6.95 -17.58 6.64
N ARG A 122 5.75 -18.04 6.29
CA ARG A 122 5.33 -19.45 6.38
C ARG A 122 5.81 -20.23 5.16
N TRP A 123 7.09 -20.62 5.19
CA TRP A 123 7.73 -21.30 4.06
C TRP A 123 7.14 -22.68 3.77
N ASP A 124 6.77 -23.42 4.81
CA ASP A 124 6.03 -24.68 4.73
C ASP A 124 4.86 -24.59 3.76
N ARG A 125 4.04 -23.55 3.92
CA ARG A 125 2.89 -23.28 3.07
C ARG A 125 3.25 -23.00 1.61
N VAL A 126 4.33 -22.24 1.38
CA VAL A 126 4.81 -21.95 0.02
C VAL A 126 5.35 -23.22 -0.65
N LEU A 127 6.07 -24.06 0.10
CA LEU A 127 6.66 -25.30 -0.41
C LEU A 127 5.63 -26.40 -0.65
N GLU A 128 4.62 -26.54 0.22
CA GLU A 128 3.48 -27.45 0.02
C GLU A 128 2.77 -27.16 -1.30
N ALA A 129 2.57 -25.88 -1.60
CA ALA A 129 1.90 -25.48 -2.82
C ALA A 129 2.79 -25.55 -4.07
N LYS A 130 4.14 -25.57 -3.90
CA LYS A 130 5.13 -25.62 -4.98
C LYS A 130 6.46 -26.31 -4.60
N PRO A 131 6.50 -27.66 -4.54
CA PRO A 131 7.71 -28.42 -4.19
C PRO A 131 8.90 -28.17 -5.13
N GLU A 132 8.63 -27.83 -6.39
CA GLU A 132 9.62 -27.55 -7.42
C GLU A 132 10.47 -26.30 -7.15
N LEU A 133 10.02 -25.41 -6.26
CA LEU A 133 10.76 -24.19 -5.93
C LEU A 133 11.94 -24.45 -4.97
N ASN A 134 12.14 -25.69 -4.51
CA ASN A 134 13.06 -26.04 -3.42
C ASN A 134 14.50 -25.51 -3.58
N ASP A 135 14.97 -25.30 -4.81
CA ASP A 135 16.35 -24.86 -5.07
C ASP A 135 16.50 -23.36 -5.42
N THR A 136 15.41 -22.57 -5.47
CA THR A 136 15.45 -21.16 -5.91
C THR A 136 15.01 -20.17 -4.85
N PHE A 137 15.92 -19.70 -3.99
CA PHE A 137 15.61 -18.79 -2.86
C PHE A 137 14.86 -17.51 -3.28
N PHE A 138 15.33 -16.80 -4.31
CA PHE A 138 14.70 -15.56 -4.76
C PHE A 138 13.27 -15.77 -5.26
N LEU A 139 13.05 -16.82 -6.06
CA LEU A 139 11.72 -17.12 -6.60
C LEU A 139 10.76 -17.58 -5.51
N LYS A 140 11.23 -18.34 -4.51
CA LYS A 140 10.46 -18.64 -3.30
C LYS A 140 10.02 -17.36 -2.61
N TYR A 141 10.93 -16.41 -2.42
CA TYR A 141 10.62 -15.14 -1.76
C TYR A 141 9.60 -14.33 -2.57
N PHE A 142 9.80 -14.20 -3.89
CA PHE A 142 8.83 -13.51 -4.75
C PHE A 142 7.44 -14.15 -4.66
N CYS A 143 7.34 -15.48 -4.77
CA CYS A 143 6.07 -16.20 -4.69
C CYS A 143 5.44 -16.16 -3.29
N ALA A 144 6.20 -15.91 -2.22
CA ALA A 144 5.64 -15.69 -0.89
C ALA A 144 4.84 -14.36 -0.81
N PHE A 145 5.19 -13.36 -1.64
CA PHE A 145 4.54 -12.05 -1.66
C PHE A 145 3.70 -11.77 -2.90
N PHE A 146 3.70 -12.69 -3.87
CA PHE A 146 2.93 -12.57 -5.10
C PHE A 146 1.93 -13.73 -5.19
N PRO A 147 0.61 -13.47 -5.37
CA PRO A 147 -0.42 -14.50 -5.44
C PRO A 147 -0.33 -15.25 -6.78
N TYR A 148 0.65 -16.14 -6.91
CA TYR A 148 0.96 -16.80 -8.17
C TYR A 148 -0.17 -17.71 -8.67
N THR A 149 -1.10 -18.11 -7.80
CA THR A 149 -2.33 -18.83 -8.16
C THR A 149 -3.21 -18.04 -9.13
N THR A 150 -3.06 -16.71 -9.18
CA THR A 150 -3.75 -15.85 -10.16
C THR A 150 -3.08 -15.81 -11.53
N LEU A 151 -1.84 -16.30 -11.66
CA LEU A 151 -1.07 -16.20 -12.90
C LEU A 151 -1.73 -16.86 -14.10
N PRO A 152 -2.29 -18.08 -14.02
CA PRO A 152 -2.94 -18.69 -15.18
C PRO A 152 -4.06 -17.82 -15.74
N TRP A 153 -4.84 -17.18 -14.87
CA TRP A 153 -5.89 -16.26 -15.28
C TRP A 153 -5.31 -15.00 -15.93
N TRP A 154 -4.32 -14.33 -15.30
CA TRP A 154 -3.64 -13.17 -15.90
C TRP A 154 -3.05 -13.49 -17.28
N CYS A 155 -2.38 -14.63 -17.38
CA CYS A 155 -1.78 -15.15 -18.60
C CYS A 155 -2.81 -15.30 -19.73
N LYS A 156 -3.97 -15.88 -19.41
CA LYS A 156 -5.09 -16.02 -20.33
C LYS A 156 -5.66 -14.68 -20.77
N GLU A 157 -5.93 -13.75 -19.85
CA GLU A 157 -6.50 -12.44 -20.17
C GLU A 157 -5.56 -11.61 -21.05
N VAL A 158 -4.27 -11.55 -20.68
CA VAL A 158 -3.24 -10.85 -21.46
C VAL A 158 -3.13 -11.43 -22.87
N THR A 159 -3.16 -12.76 -22.99
CA THR A 159 -3.14 -13.46 -24.28
C THR A 159 -4.35 -13.09 -25.14
N GLN A 160 -5.56 -13.14 -24.57
CA GLN A 160 -6.79 -12.84 -25.29
C GLN A 160 -6.83 -11.39 -25.78
N ARG A 161 -6.51 -10.44 -24.90
CA ARG A 161 -6.47 -9.01 -25.24
C ARG A 161 -5.39 -8.67 -26.23
N GLY A 162 -4.21 -9.24 -26.03
CA GLY A 162 -3.10 -9.12 -26.96
C GLY A 162 -3.50 -9.56 -28.37
N ARG A 163 -4.08 -10.76 -28.50
CA ARG A 163 -4.59 -11.28 -29.77
C ARG A 163 -5.71 -10.40 -30.35
N ALA A 164 -6.61 -9.86 -29.52
CA ALA A 164 -7.65 -8.95 -29.99
C ALA A 164 -7.05 -7.64 -30.56
N LYS A 165 -6.03 -7.08 -29.90
CA LYS A 165 -5.41 -5.80 -30.27
C LYS A 165 -4.43 -5.93 -31.46
N TYR A 166 -3.62 -6.98 -31.49
CA TYR A 166 -2.54 -7.14 -32.48
C TYR A 166 -2.71 -8.32 -33.43
N ARG A 167 -3.81 -9.07 -33.34
CA ARG A 167 -4.05 -10.29 -34.13
C ARG A 167 -2.85 -11.24 -34.00
N ASN A 168 -2.27 -11.64 -35.13
CA ASN A 168 -1.15 -12.58 -35.21
C ASN A 168 0.21 -11.97 -34.81
N LEU A 169 0.25 -10.68 -34.43
CA LEU A 169 1.47 -9.98 -34.03
C LEU A 169 1.66 -9.93 -32.50
N PHE A 170 0.69 -10.42 -31.72
CA PHE A 170 0.83 -10.47 -30.26
C PHE A 170 1.79 -11.59 -29.85
N ILE A 171 2.91 -11.20 -29.22
CA ILE A 171 4.08 -12.02 -28.95
C ILE A 171 4.59 -12.65 -30.24
N THR A 172 5.72 -12.17 -30.76
CA THR A 172 6.34 -12.63 -31.99
C THR A 172 6.25 -14.16 -32.09
N ARG A 173 5.63 -14.65 -33.18
CA ARG A 173 5.29 -16.07 -33.45
C ARG A 173 3.96 -16.60 -32.88
N ASN A 174 2.98 -15.73 -32.58
CA ASN A 174 1.63 -16.15 -32.16
C ASN A 174 1.65 -17.08 -30.93
N ARG A 175 2.46 -16.69 -29.93
CA ARG A 175 2.64 -17.47 -28.70
C ARG A 175 1.73 -16.94 -27.61
N ASP A 176 1.33 -17.83 -26.71
CA ASP A 176 0.59 -17.42 -25.51
C ASP A 176 1.51 -16.73 -24.51
N PHE A 177 0.95 -15.76 -23.77
CA PHE A 177 1.59 -15.20 -22.60
C PHE A 177 1.50 -16.23 -21.48
N THR A 178 2.56 -16.99 -21.26
CA THR A 178 2.62 -18.08 -20.26
C THR A 178 3.16 -17.58 -18.91
N PRO A 179 2.98 -18.32 -17.81
CA PRO A 179 3.60 -17.99 -16.52
C PRO A 179 5.12 -17.83 -16.60
N GLY A 180 5.82 -18.64 -17.40
CA GLY A 180 7.26 -18.48 -17.63
C GLY A 180 7.59 -17.13 -18.27
N LEU A 181 6.80 -16.71 -19.26
CA LEU A 181 6.97 -15.40 -19.90
C LEU A 181 6.59 -14.25 -18.96
N PHE A 182 5.62 -14.45 -18.06
CA PHE A 182 5.32 -13.51 -16.98
C PHE A 182 6.53 -13.29 -16.06
N PHE A 183 7.24 -14.33 -15.64
CA PHE A 183 8.42 -14.18 -14.81
C PHE A 183 9.57 -13.46 -15.54
N VAL A 184 9.76 -13.71 -16.84
CA VAL A 184 10.69 -12.93 -17.66
C VAL A 184 10.25 -11.46 -17.72
N PHE A 185 8.96 -11.20 -17.91
CA PHE A 185 8.38 -9.86 -17.98
C PHE A 185 8.56 -9.06 -16.69
N ILE A 186 8.20 -9.62 -15.53
CA ILE A 186 8.42 -8.99 -14.21
C ILE A 186 9.91 -8.89 -13.90
N GLY A 187 10.69 -9.89 -14.29
CA GLY A 187 12.13 -9.89 -14.20
C GLY A 187 12.79 -8.69 -14.89
N ASN A 188 12.29 -8.33 -16.08
CA ASN A 188 12.71 -7.12 -16.79
C ASN A 188 12.40 -5.85 -15.98
N PHE A 189 11.28 -5.76 -15.27
CA PHE A 189 10.99 -4.62 -14.38
C PHE A 189 11.96 -4.54 -13.21
N PHE A 190 12.28 -5.66 -12.56
CA PHE A 190 13.28 -5.67 -11.48
C PHE A 190 14.65 -5.22 -11.96
N TYR A 191 15.06 -5.66 -13.14
CA TYR A 191 16.31 -5.21 -13.75
C TYR A 191 16.29 -3.69 -14.05
N MET A 192 15.20 -3.19 -14.64
CA MET A 192 15.06 -1.75 -14.90
C MET A 192 15.05 -0.91 -13.63
N ALA A 193 14.48 -1.43 -12.54
CA ALA A 193 14.46 -0.76 -11.24
C ALA A 193 15.86 -0.62 -10.63
N GLN A 194 16.80 -1.52 -10.94
CA GLN A 194 18.20 -1.44 -10.50
C GLN A 194 19.02 -0.39 -11.28
N HIS A 195 18.54 0.06 -12.44
CA HIS A 195 19.23 1.00 -13.31
C HIS A 195 18.36 2.23 -13.66
N PRO A 196 17.79 2.94 -12.66
CA PRO A 196 16.84 4.01 -12.91
C PRO A 196 17.42 5.12 -13.80
N GLY A 197 16.55 5.79 -14.57
CA GLY A 197 16.95 6.91 -15.44
C GLY A 197 17.30 6.53 -16.88
N VAL A 198 17.43 5.24 -17.19
CA VAL A 198 17.58 4.74 -18.56
C VAL A 198 16.21 4.68 -19.25
N PRO A 199 16.05 5.21 -20.48
CA PRO A 199 14.82 5.03 -21.25
C PRO A 199 14.52 3.55 -21.47
N ARG A 200 13.28 3.12 -21.24
CA ARG A 200 12.84 1.72 -21.36
C ARG A 200 13.36 1.01 -22.62
N ARG A 201 13.28 1.65 -23.78
CA ARG A 201 13.74 1.09 -25.06
C ARG A 201 15.23 0.75 -25.09
N ALA A 202 16.06 1.52 -24.37
CA ALA A 202 17.51 1.30 -24.35
C ALA A 202 17.87 -0.04 -23.68
N TYR A 203 17.05 -0.56 -22.77
CA TYR A 203 17.29 -1.87 -22.13
C TYR A 203 17.24 -3.08 -23.08
N PHE A 204 16.67 -2.90 -24.27
CA PHE A 204 16.50 -3.96 -25.25
C PHE A 204 17.45 -3.79 -26.45
N ASN A 205 18.30 -2.76 -26.45
CA ASN A 205 19.24 -2.46 -27.50
C ASN A 205 20.68 -2.69 -27.01
N GLU A 206 21.49 -3.39 -27.80
CA GLU A 206 22.88 -3.74 -27.43
C GLU A 206 23.82 -2.54 -27.25
N THR A 207 23.42 -1.34 -27.68
CA THR A 207 24.35 -0.25 -27.98
C THR A 207 24.41 0.91 -26.99
N ALA A 208 23.69 0.95 -25.87
CA ALA A 208 23.86 2.05 -24.92
C ALA A 208 23.26 1.80 -23.53
N VAL A 209 24.00 2.15 -22.48
CA VAL A 209 23.91 3.47 -21.80
C VAL A 209 25.03 3.58 -20.74
N PHE A 210 25.56 2.46 -20.24
CA PHE A 210 26.72 2.44 -19.35
C PHE A 210 27.89 1.70 -20.00
N PRO A 211 29.13 2.23 -19.90
CA PRO A 211 30.32 1.57 -20.45
C PRO A 211 30.59 0.18 -19.83
N GLU A 212 29.92 -0.16 -18.73
CA GLU A 212 30.19 -1.35 -17.94
C GLU A 212 29.13 -2.46 -18.10
N VAL A 213 27.92 -2.16 -18.63
CA VAL A 213 26.83 -3.14 -18.71
C VAL A 213 26.07 -3.01 -20.04
N ALA A 214 26.18 -4.03 -20.90
CA ALA A 214 25.35 -4.15 -22.09
C ALA A 214 23.93 -4.62 -21.70
N HIS A 215 22.93 -3.77 -21.90
CA HIS A 215 21.54 -4.10 -21.66
C HIS A 215 20.93 -4.74 -22.91
N ASN A 216 20.89 -6.08 -22.98
CA ASN A 216 20.14 -6.77 -24.02
C ASN A 216 19.11 -7.71 -23.37
N LEU A 217 18.01 -7.13 -22.88
CA LEU A 217 16.94 -7.92 -22.27
C LEU A 217 16.25 -8.86 -23.27
N SER A 218 16.33 -8.58 -24.57
CA SER A 218 15.77 -9.44 -25.62
C SER A 218 16.37 -10.85 -25.60
N ARG A 219 17.61 -11.02 -25.10
CA ARG A 219 18.26 -12.33 -24.98
C ARG A 219 17.56 -13.29 -24.01
N PHE A 220 16.70 -12.77 -23.13
CA PHE A 220 15.95 -13.57 -22.16
C PHE A 220 14.58 -14.03 -22.67
N GLY A 221 14.33 -13.90 -23.98
CA GLY A 221 13.16 -14.48 -24.63
C GLY A 221 11.95 -13.56 -24.78
N LEU A 222 12.09 -12.26 -24.47
CA LEU A 222 11.06 -11.25 -24.69
C LEU A 222 11.65 -10.03 -25.40
N THR A 223 11.27 -9.83 -26.66
CA THR A 223 11.73 -8.68 -27.46
C THR A 223 11.13 -7.37 -26.94
N TYR A 224 11.69 -6.21 -27.31
CA TYR A 224 11.09 -4.91 -26.96
C TYR A 224 9.64 -4.79 -27.45
N THR A 225 9.37 -5.22 -28.68
CA THR A 225 8.03 -5.21 -29.26
C THR A 225 7.07 -6.08 -28.46
N ASP A 226 7.50 -7.28 -28.07
CA ASP A 226 6.66 -8.17 -27.25
C ASP A 226 6.42 -7.61 -25.85
N PHE A 227 7.42 -6.98 -25.25
CA PHE A 227 7.30 -6.31 -23.96
C PHE A 227 6.27 -5.17 -24.00
N GLU A 228 6.32 -4.31 -25.03
CA GLU A 228 5.34 -3.23 -25.20
C GLU A 228 3.93 -3.78 -25.48
N HIS A 229 3.81 -4.81 -26.32
CA HIS A 229 2.53 -5.48 -26.56
C HIS A 229 1.92 -6.04 -25.27
N VAL A 230 2.73 -6.66 -24.39
CA VAL A 230 2.26 -7.15 -23.09
C VAL A 230 1.81 -6.00 -22.18
N ILE A 231 2.57 -4.91 -22.09
CA ILE A 231 2.15 -3.71 -21.33
C ILE A 231 0.82 -3.19 -21.83
N GLU A 232 0.68 -3.07 -23.14
CA GLU A 232 -0.53 -2.56 -23.78
C GLU A 232 -1.73 -3.52 -23.66
N ALA A 233 -1.50 -4.82 -23.48
CA ALA A 233 -2.55 -5.81 -23.20
C ALA A 233 -3.00 -5.79 -21.72
N LEU A 234 -2.11 -5.38 -20.81
CA LEU A 234 -2.38 -5.14 -19.40
C LEU A 234 -3.12 -3.82 -19.12
N GLU A 235 -3.41 -3.01 -20.16
CA GLU A 235 -4.03 -1.69 -20.01
C GLU A 235 -5.30 -1.72 -19.14
N LEU A 236 -5.34 -0.79 -18.19
CA LEU A 236 -6.53 -0.43 -17.43
C LEU A 236 -7.63 0.11 -18.38
N PRO A 237 -8.91 0.05 -17.97
CA PRO A 237 -9.97 0.71 -18.72
C PRO A 237 -9.62 2.18 -19.00
N GLN A 238 -9.94 2.67 -20.20
CA GLN A 238 -9.83 4.10 -20.46
C GLN A 238 -10.98 4.82 -19.74
N TYR A 239 -10.66 5.52 -18.65
CA TYR A 239 -11.64 6.35 -17.95
C TYR A 239 -11.85 7.65 -18.74
N THR A 240 -12.97 7.73 -19.44
CA THR A 240 -13.39 8.96 -20.12
C THR A 240 -14.08 9.89 -19.12
N ALA A 241 -13.87 11.20 -19.27
CA ALA A 241 -14.54 12.21 -18.46
C ALA A 241 -16.06 12.11 -18.71
N GLY A 242 -16.79 11.52 -17.74
CA GLY A 242 -18.24 11.31 -17.83
C GLY A 242 -18.74 9.97 -17.27
N MET A 243 -17.88 8.96 -17.08
CA MET A 243 -18.32 7.68 -16.50
C MET A 243 -18.61 7.75 -14.98
N ALA A 244 -18.02 8.71 -14.27
CA ALA A 244 -18.19 8.88 -12.83
C ALA A 244 -19.62 9.32 -12.39
N ALA A 245 -20.51 9.65 -13.33
CA ALA A 245 -21.86 10.16 -13.01
C ALA A 245 -22.97 9.09 -13.00
N ALA A 246 -22.65 7.83 -13.25
CA ALA A 246 -23.66 6.77 -13.37
C ALA A 246 -23.24 5.52 -12.59
N THR A 247 -23.58 5.45 -11.31
CA THR A 247 -24.05 4.19 -10.68
C THR A 247 -24.46 4.43 -9.23
N ASP A 248 -25.74 4.73 -9.05
CA ASP A 248 -26.48 4.58 -7.81
C ASP A 248 -26.80 3.09 -7.65
N ASN A 249 -25.89 2.28 -7.07
CA ASN A 249 -26.16 0.85 -6.87
C ASN A 249 -25.40 0.26 -5.67
N LYS A 250 -26.15 -0.03 -4.60
CA LYS A 250 -25.73 -0.57 -3.30
C LYS A 250 -25.38 -2.08 -3.29
N LYS A 251 -25.03 -2.71 -4.42
CA LYS A 251 -24.78 -4.17 -4.51
C LYS A 251 -23.42 -4.51 -5.13
N LEU A 252 -22.33 -4.06 -4.52
CA LEU A 252 -20.99 -4.10 -5.14
C LEU A 252 -19.94 -4.94 -4.43
N PHE A 253 -20.33 -5.68 -3.39
CA PHE A 253 -19.42 -6.54 -2.63
C PHE A 253 -19.87 -7.99 -2.73
N ALA A 254 -19.63 -8.62 -3.88
CA ALA A 254 -19.69 -10.07 -4.02
C ALA A 254 -18.38 -10.55 -4.67
N PRO A 255 -17.59 -11.42 -4.01
CA PRO A 255 -16.33 -11.92 -4.54
C PRO A 255 -16.60 -13.17 -5.38
N LYS A 256 -17.19 -13.03 -6.57
CA LYS A 256 -17.30 -14.16 -7.51
C LYS A 256 -16.94 -13.70 -8.90
N CYS A 257 -15.82 -14.24 -9.40
CA CYS A 257 -15.28 -14.05 -10.73
C CYS A 257 -15.63 -12.67 -11.31
N GLY A 258 -14.82 -11.65 -10.98
CA GLY A 258 -14.86 -10.39 -11.71
C GLY A 258 -14.95 -10.68 -13.21
N PRO A 259 -15.70 -9.89 -13.99
CA PRO A 259 -16.18 -10.33 -15.30
C PRO A 259 -15.00 -10.55 -16.29
N PRO A 260 -15.18 -10.79 -17.59
CA PRO A 260 -14.03 -10.80 -18.51
C PRO A 260 -13.32 -9.43 -18.57
N LEU A 261 -11.98 -9.39 -18.66
CA LEU A 261 -11.19 -8.14 -18.60
C LEU A 261 -11.67 -7.16 -19.70
N GLY A 262 -12.50 -6.15 -19.38
CA GLY A 262 -13.04 -5.16 -20.33
C GLY A 262 -14.56 -5.12 -20.47
N THR A 263 -15.32 -5.99 -19.79
CA THR A 263 -16.77 -5.82 -19.65
C THR A 263 -17.11 -4.62 -18.76
N PRO A 264 -18.19 -3.88 -19.05
CA PRO A 264 -18.70 -2.85 -18.15
C PRO A 264 -18.97 -3.44 -16.77
N SER A 265 -18.30 -2.90 -15.76
CA SER A 265 -18.54 -3.18 -14.36
C SER A 265 -18.97 -1.88 -13.70
N PRO A 266 -19.95 -1.88 -12.79
CA PRO A 266 -20.20 -0.69 -11.99
C PRO A 266 -18.96 -0.35 -11.16
N ASP A 267 -18.17 -1.36 -10.75
CA ASP A 267 -16.84 -1.16 -10.14
C ASP A 267 -15.80 -0.77 -11.20
N GLU A 268 -15.43 0.51 -11.20
CA GLU A 268 -14.40 1.08 -12.05
C GLU A 268 -13.00 0.50 -11.76
N PHE A 269 -12.80 -0.11 -10.60
CA PHE A 269 -11.57 -0.76 -10.17
C PHE A 269 -11.59 -2.28 -10.27
N VAL A 270 -12.64 -2.93 -10.77
CA VAL A 270 -12.87 -4.38 -10.64
C VAL A 270 -11.64 -5.28 -10.91
N TRP A 271 -10.79 -4.91 -11.88
CA TRP A 271 -9.57 -5.65 -12.20
C TRP A 271 -8.47 -5.51 -11.15
N VAL A 272 -8.25 -4.27 -10.72
CA VAL A 272 -7.28 -3.95 -9.68
C VAL A 272 -7.78 -4.46 -8.32
N ARG A 273 -9.08 -4.33 -8.07
CA ARG A 273 -9.81 -4.88 -6.92
C ARG A 273 -9.46 -6.34 -6.70
N ARG A 274 -9.71 -7.15 -7.73
CA ARG A 274 -9.49 -8.60 -7.67
C ARG A 274 -8.04 -8.93 -7.36
N PHE A 275 -7.09 -8.22 -7.96
CA PHE A 275 -5.68 -8.42 -7.65
C PHE A 275 -5.35 -8.03 -6.21
N ILE A 276 -5.79 -6.86 -5.75
CA ILE A 276 -5.55 -6.38 -4.38
C ILE A 276 -6.19 -7.30 -3.35
N ASP A 277 -7.43 -7.72 -3.55
CA ASP A 277 -8.12 -8.63 -2.62
C ASP A 277 -7.41 -9.98 -2.56
N THR A 278 -7.01 -10.52 -3.71
CA THR A 278 -6.27 -11.79 -3.75
C THR A 278 -4.88 -11.63 -3.12
N TRP A 279 -4.21 -10.49 -3.36
CA TRP A 279 -2.92 -10.19 -2.75
C TRP A 279 -3.03 -10.04 -1.23
N ASN A 280 -4.01 -9.30 -0.72
CA ASN A 280 -4.28 -9.14 0.71
C ASN A 280 -4.54 -10.50 1.37
N ALA A 281 -5.39 -11.34 0.77
CA ALA A 281 -5.66 -12.68 1.27
C ALA A 281 -4.40 -13.56 1.25
N TRP A 282 -3.60 -13.47 0.18
CA TRP A 282 -2.35 -14.19 0.04
C TRP A 282 -1.34 -13.81 1.11
N ILE A 283 -1.13 -12.51 1.35
CA ILE A 283 -0.21 -12.03 2.38
C ILE A 283 -0.68 -12.43 3.77
N ALA A 284 -1.98 -12.33 4.08
CA ALA A 284 -2.53 -12.81 5.35
C ALA A 284 -2.29 -14.31 5.57
N TRP A 285 -2.22 -15.09 4.49
CA TRP A 285 -1.93 -16.52 4.54
C TRP A 285 -0.43 -16.83 4.65
N THR A 286 0.44 -16.14 3.90
CA THR A 286 1.90 -16.40 3.84
C THR A 286 2.71 -15.73 4.94
N TYR A 287 2.22 -14.63 5.50
CA TYR A 287 3.00 -13.76 6.37
C TYR A 287 2.33 -13.56 7.73
N ILE A 288 3.10 -13.75 8.80
CA ILE A 288 2.71 -13.39 10.16
C ILE A 288 3.35 -12.04 10.48
N SER A 289 2.54 -11.01 10.68
CA SER A 289 3.03 -9.69 11.08
C SER A 289 3.47 -9.63 12.54
N SER A 290 4.40 -8.73 12.82
CA SER A 290 4.81 -8.38 14.17
C SER A 290 3.67 -7.75 15.00
N HIS A 291 3.91 -7.48 16.27
CA HIS A 291 2.94 -6.80 17.12
C HIS A 291 2.78 -5.29 16.82
N ILE A 292 3.59 -4.70 15.92
CA ILE A 292 3.53 -3.28 15.54
C ILE A 292 3.27 -3.13 14.05
N LEU A 293 2.17 -2.48 13.71
CA LEU A 293 1.79 -2.15 12.34
C LEU A 293 1.78 -0.63 12.17
N ASN A 294 2.16 -0.17 10.99
CA ASN A 294 2.22 1.24 10.61
C ASN A 294 1.36 1.50 9.37
N PRO A 295 0.06 1.79 9.56
CA PRO A 295 -0.81 2.27 8.50
C PRO A 295 -0.45 3.69 8.04
N ASP A 296 -0.46 3.93 6.72
CA ASP A 296 -0.20 5.23 6.09
C ASP A 296 -0.80 5.27 4.67
N GLU A 297 -0.66 6.40 3.97
CA GLU A 297 -1.02 6.53 2.55
C GLU A 297 0.18 6.69 1.62
N THR A 298 0.18 5.88 0.54
CA THR A 298 1.13 5.97 -0.57
C THR A 298 0.45 6.53 -1.80
N MET A 299 1.16 7.39 -2.53
CA MET A 299 0.69 7.91 -3.81
C MET A 299 1.40 7.24 -4.98
N ILE A 300 0.63 6.70 -5.91
CA ILE A 300 1.08 6.23 -7.20
C ILE A 300 0.87 7.34 -8.21
N ARG A 301 1.96 7.89 -8.75
CA ARG A 301 1.90 8.95 -9.75
C ARG A 301 1.08 8.51 -10.97
N TRP A 302 0.19 9.40 -11.42
CA TRP A 302 -0.62 9.18 -12.61
C TRP A 302 -0.38 10.29 -13.65
N LEU A 303 0.25 9.93 -14.76
CA LEU A 303 0.57 10.87 -15.86
C LEU A 303 -0.27 10.62 -17.12
N SER A 304 -1.26 9.74 -17.03
CA SER A 304 -2.11 9.45 -18.18
C SER A 304 -2.92 10.68 -18.55
N LYS A 305 -3.16 10.85 -19.86
CA LYS A 305 -4.15 11.83 -20.37
C LYS A 305 -5.59 11.42 -20.08
N TYR A 306 -5.79 10.14 -19.74
CA TYR A 306 -7.09 9.60 -19.35
C TYR A 306 -7.29 9.83 -17.85
N GLY A 307 -8.55 10.04 -17.44
CA GLY A 307 -8.89 10.18 -16.04
C GLY A 307 -8.53 8.92 -15.24
N LEU A 308 -8.66 9.01 -13.92
CA LEU A 308 -8.65 7.86 -13.03
C LEU A 308 -9.65 8.18 -11.91
N PRO A 309 -10.57 7.28 -11.57
CA PRO A 309 -11.43 7.47 -10.41
C PRO A 309 -10.59 7.67 -9.16
N GLY A 310 -11.01 8.56 -8.25
CA GLY A 310 -10.20 8.89 -7.08
C GLY A 310 -8.81 9.49 -7.41
N LEU A 311 -8.62 10.08 -8.60
CA LEU A 311 -7.41 10.86 -8.88
C LEU A 311 -7.35 12.06 -7.94
N MET A 312 -6.21 12.23 -7.27
CA MET A 312 -6.02 13.29 -6.28
C MET A 312 -4.81 14.14 -6.58
N PHE A 313 -4.89 15.40 -6.12
CA PHE A 313 -3.77 16.33 -6.11
C PHE A 313 -3.35 16.65 -4.67
N VAL A 314 -2.23 16.11 -4.22
CA VAL A 314 -1.70 16.30 -2.86
C VAL A 314 -0.35 17.02 -2.94
N ARG A 315 -0.40 18.36 -2.85
CA ARG A 315 0.74 19.27 -3.06
C ARG A 315 2.01 18.91 -2.25
N ARG A 316 1.85 18.31 -1.07
CA ARG A 316 2.97 17.94 -0.18
C ARG A 316 3.74 16.68 -0.63
N LYS A 317 3.17 15.85 -1.51
CA LYS A 317 3.82 14.60 -1.96
C LYS A 317 4.81 14.91 -3.11
N PRO A 318 5.90 14.11 -3.27
CA PRO A 318 6.92 14.36 -4.29
C PRO A 318 6.37 14.45 -5.72
N ASP A 319 5.44 13.55 -6.04
CA ASP A 319 4.63 13.60 -7.24
C ASP A 319 3.20 13.94 -6.80
N PRO A 320 2.74 15.20 -6.94
CA PRO A 320 1.50 15.62 -6.30
C PRO A 320 0.24 15.10 -7.00
N LEU A 321 0.30 14.69 -8.27
CA LEU A 321 -0.84 14.18 -9.02
C LEU A 321 -0.76 12.66 -9.14
N GLY A 322 -1.73 11.96 -8.56
CA GLY A 322 -1.71 10.49 -8.54
C GLY A 322 -2.94 9.87 -7.90
N HIS A 323 -2.89 8.55 -7.81
CA HIS A 323 -3.85 7.75 -7.07
C HIS A 323 -3.28 7.43 -5.70
N GLU A 324 -4.10 7.58 -4.68
CA GLU A 324 -3.69 7.22 -3.32
C GLU A 324 -4.11 5.79 -3.01
N LEU A 325 -3.24 5.10 -2.30
CA LEU A 325 -3.51 3.82 -1.68
C LEU A 325 -3.34 4.02 -0.19
N LYS A 326 -4.29 3.51 0.57
CA LYS A 326 -4.07 3.33 2.00
C LYS A 326 -3.43 1.97 2.18
N ASN A 327 -2.33 1.91 2.92
CA ASN A 327 -1.61 0.66 3.11
C ASN A 327 -1.17 0.50 4.55
N VAL A 328 -0.78 -0.73 4.88
CA VAL A 328 -0.20 -1.07 6.16
C VAL A 328 1.11 -1.76 5.94
N SER A 329 2.12 -1.31 6.67
CA SER A 329 3.41 -1.98 6.75
C SER A 329 3.62 -2.53 8.16
N ASP A 330 4.25 -3.69 8.25
CA ASP A 330 4.80 -4.17 9.50
C ASP A 330 6.02 -3.31 9.87
N ALA A 331 5.99 -2.68 11.05
CA ALA A 331 6.99 -1.70 11.42
C ALA A 331 8.38 -2.33 11.63
N LEU A 332 8.45 -3.60 12.01
CA LEU A 332 9.72 -4.27 12.28
C LEU A 332 10.38 -4.78 10.99
N SER A 333 9.62 -5.42 10.10
CA SER A 333 10.16 -5.96 8.85
C SER A 333 10.14 -4.97 7.69
N ARG A 334 9.34 -3.90 7.79
CA ARG A 334 9.06 -2.93 6.72
C ARG A 334 8.35 -3.53 5.51
N ILE A 335 7.72 -4.70 5.69
CA ILE A 335 6.94 -5.37 4.64
C ILE A 335 5.55 -4.78 4.63
N MET A 336 5.07 -4.42 3.44
CA MET A 336 3.67 -4.05 3.23
C MET A 336 2.80 -5.30 3.35
N VAL A 337 1.82 -5.27 4.25
CA VAL A 337 1.00 -6.42 4.62
C VAL A 337 -0.45 -6.31 4.19
N TRP A 338 -0.90 -5.12 3.84
CA TRP A 338 -2.28 -4.89 3.39
C TRP A 338 -2.40 -3.58 2.62
N VAL A 339 -3.32 -3.52 1.66
CA VAL A 339 -3.60 -2.37 0.79
C VAL A 339 -5.11 -2.19 0.57
N GLU A 340 -5.58 -0.95 0.57
CA GLU A 340 -6.93 -0.52 0.19
C GLU A 340 -6.84 0.63 -0.84
N LEU A 341 -7.64 0.56 -1.90
CA LEU A 341 -7.76 1.62 -2.92
C LEU A 341 -8.48 2.85 -2.35
N GLN A 342 -8.02 4.06 -2.67
CA GLN A 342 -8.78 5.29 -2.41
C GLN A 342 -9.64 5.62 -3.64
N GLU A 343 -10.90 5.20 -3.61
CA GLU A 343 -11.74 5.15 -4.82
C GLU A 343 -12.39 6.48 -5.20
N GLY A 344 -12.28 7.48 -4.31
CA GLY A 344 -12.90 8.79 -4.44
C GLY A 344 -14.08 8.94 -3.48
N LYS A 345 -14.44 10.19 -3.22
CA LYS A 345 -15.39 10.59 -2.16
C LYS A 345 -16.67 9.74 -2.11
N ASP A 346 -17.37 9.59 -3.23
CA ASP A 346 -18.67 8.91 -3.26
C ASP A 346 -18.56 7.40 -3.04
N ARG A 347 -17.52 6.78 -3.62
CA ARG A 347 -17.25 5.36 -3.43
C ARG A 347 -16.75 5.04 -2.04
N ASP A 348 -15.85 5.87 -1.51
CA ASP A 348 -15.30 5.68 -0.17
C ASP A 348 -16.37 5.87 0.92
N ARG A 349 -17.39 6.71 0.70
CA ARG A 349 -18.56 6.84 1.58
C ARG A 349 -19.36 5.54 1.74
N LEU A 350 -19.29 4.64 0.77
CA LEU A 350 -20.00 3.36 0.78
C LEU A 350 -19.23 2.25 1.50
N LYS A 351 -17.98 2.49 1.91
CA LYS A 351 -17.17 1.47 2.60
C LYS A 351 -17.71 1.18 4.00
N ASN A 352 -17.43 -0.04 4.46
CA ASN A 352 -17.86 -0.51 5.77
C ASN A 352 -17.49 0.48 6.87
N TYR A 353 -18.46 0.68 7.77
CA TYR A 353 -18.42 1.57 8.94
C TYR A 353 -18.39 3.07 8.66
N VAL A 354 -18.18 3.54 7.42
CA VAL A 354 -18.03 4.98 7.12
C VAL A 354 -19.24 5.79 7.56
N ARG A 355 -20.45 5.26 7.34
CA ARG A 355 -21.70 5.88 7.77
C ARG A 355 -21.83 6.05 9.29
N GLU A 356 -21.23 5.14 10.06
CA GLU A 356 -21.38 5.09 11.52
C GLU A 356 -20.27 5.86 12.26
N TYR A 357 -19.03 5.77 11.73
CA TYR A 357 -17.86 6.31 12.43
C TYR A 357 -17.02 7.32 11.64
N GLY A 358 -17.40 7.64 10.39
CA GLY A 358 -16.69 8.58 9.52
C GLY A 358 -15.50 7.96 8.77
N ALA A 359 -15.01 8.63 7.72
CA ALA A 359 -14.03 8.06 6.79
C ALA A 359 -12.68 7.68 7.44
N THR A 360 -12.22 8.50 8.39
CA THR A 360 -10.92 8.36 9.04
C THR A 360 -10.82 7.14 9.96
N THR A 361 -11.74 7.06 10.94
CA THR A 361 -11.74 6.00 11.96
C THR A 361 -11.91 4.61 11.35
N THR A 362 -12.71 4.54 10.30
CA THR A 362 -13.23 3.28 9.76
C THR A 362 -12.20 2.53 8.94
N PHE A 363 -11.21 3.23 8.40
CA PHE A 363 -10.07 2.59 7.76
C PHE A 363 -9.35 1.63 8.72
N ALA A 364 -9.04 2.08 9.94
CA ALA A 364 -8.36 1.24 10.93
C ALA A 364 -9.22 0.04 11.36
N LEU A 365 -10.55 0.21 11.43
CA LEU A 365 -11.48 -0.89 11.72
C LEU A 365 -11.51 -1.92 10.59
N ARG A 366 -11.66 -1.47 9.34
CA ARG A 366 -11.62 -2.36 8.16
C ARG A 366 -10.30 -3.11 8.05
N LEU A 367 -9.18 -2.44 8.33
CA LEU A 367 -7.86 -3.06 8.43
C LEU A 367 -7.86 -4.20 9.47
N VAL A 368 -8.28 -3.91 10.70
CA VAL A 368 -8.27 -4.89 11.80
C VAL A 368 -9.15 -6.09 11.47
N ASP A 369 -10.32 -5.87 10.89
CA ASP A 369 -11.23 -6.95 10.51
C ASP A 369 -10.66 -7.75 9.32
N ALA A 370 -10.23 -7.08 8.25
CA ALA A 370 -9.74 -7.72 7.02
C ALA A 370 -8.47 -8.55 7.24
N MET A 371 -7.58 -8.11 8.12
CA MET A 371 -6.36 -8.84 8.48
C MET A 371 -6.57 -9.83 9.64
N ASN A 372 -7.81 -9.98 10.12
CA ASN A 372 -8.16 -10.82 11.27
C ASN A 372 -7.28 -10.50 12.49
N LEU A 373 -7.20 -9.23 12.89
CA LEU A 373 -6.34 -8.76 14.00
C LEU A 373 -7.10 -8.63 15.33
N VAL A 374 -8.42 -8.86 15.32
CA VAL A 374 -9.27 -8.78 16.51
C VAL A 374 -8.73 -9.71 17.61
N GLY A 375 -8.55 -9.16 18.82
CA GLY A 375 -8.08 -9.87 20.00
C GLY A 375 -6.59 -10.25 19.96
N LYS A 376 -5.82 -9.86 18.94
CA LYS A 376 -4.40 -10.22 18.80
C LYS A 376 -3.42 -9.25 19.48
N GLY A 377 -3.91 -8.22 20.17
CA GLY A 377 -3.07 -7.28 20.90
C GLY A 377 -2.14 -6.45 20.02
N LYS A 378 -2.49 -6.23 18.74
CA LYS A 378 -1.67 -5.46 17.80
C LYS A 378 -1.65 -3.98 18.18
N LYS A 379 -0.57 -3.30 17.85
CA LYS A 379 -0.42 -1.85 18.00
C LYS A 379 -0.38 -1.21 16.62
N LEU A 380 -1.28 -0.27 16.36
CA LEU A 380 -1.29 0.55 15.17
C LEU A 380 -0.59 1.87 15.48
N ILE A 381 0.51 2.18 14.79
CA ILE A 381 1.17 3.47 14.84
C ILE A 381 0.74 4.25 13.60
N MET A 382 0.02 5.35 13.80
CA MET A 382 -0.63 6.08 12.70
C MET A 382 -0.34 7.58 12.81
N ASP A 383 -0.39 8.27 11.68
CA ASP A 383 -0.20 9.71 11.64
C ASP A 383 -1.43 10.47 12.20
N SER A 384 -1.37 11.80 12.17
CA SER A 384 -2.45 12.62 12.72
C SER A 384 -3.76 12.61 11.94
N TRP A 385 -3.74 12.16 10.68
CA TRP A 385 -4.97 12.02 9.91
C TRP A 385 -5.86 10.97 10.57
N PHE A 386 -5.28 9.86 11.01
CA PHE A 386 -6.01 8.75 11.66
C PHE A 386 -6.27 8.94 13.17
N GLY A 387 -5.56 9.88 13.81
CA GLY A 387 -5.57 10.06 15.26
C GLY A 387 -6.86 10.70 15.81
N SER A 388 -7.67 9.91 16.51
CA SER A 388 -8.81 10.39 17.30
C SER A 388 -9.11 9.51 18.51
N VAL A 389 -9.74 10.08 19.54
CA VAL A 389 -10.17 9.32 20.73
C VAL A 389 -11.21 8.26 20.36
N LYS A 390 -12.14 8.60 19.44
CA LYS A 390 -13.14 7.67 18.89
C LYS A 390 -12.47 6.45 18.24
N ALA A 391 -11.45 6.66 17.42
CA ALA A 391 -10.71 5.56 16.80
C ALA A 391 -9.99 4.70 17.84
N SER A 392 -9.37 5.32 18.84
CA SER A 392 -8.68 4.60 19.92
C SER A 392 -9.64 3.69 20.70
N ALA A 393 -10.83 4.19 21.06
CA ALA A 393 -11.82 3.41 21.81
C ALA A 393 -12.34 2.20 21.00
N LEU A 394 -12.73 2.41 19.75
CA LEU A 394 -13.26 1.34 18.89
C LEU A 394 -12.22 0.27 18.52
N LEU A 395 -10.94 0.64 18.47
CA LEU A 395 -9.84 -0.31 18.29
C LEU A 395 -9.57 -1.10 19.57
N LEU A 396 -9.64 -0.45 20.73
CA LEU A 396 -9.48 -1.11 22.02
C LEU A 396 -10.55 -2.18 22.25
N GLU A 397 -11.80 -1.91 21.88
CA GLU A 397 -12.89 -2.90 21.88
C GLU A 397 -12.59 -4.14 21.02
N ARG A 398 -11.77 -3.97 19.98
CA ARG A 398 -11.27 -5.06 19.11
C ARG A 398 -9.96 -5.66 19.61
N GLY A 399 -9.48 -5.31 20.80
CA GLY A 399 -8.20 -5.77 21.33
C GLY A 399 -6.98 -5.29 20.51
N THR A 400 -7.09 -4.12 19.89
CA THR A 400 -6.02 -3.46 19.12
C THR A 400 -5.74 -2.08 19.74
N PHE A 401 -4.47 -1.76 19.95
CA PHE A 401 -4.05 -0.50 20.54
C PHE A 401 -3.71 0.51 19.46
N LEU A 402 -4.04 1.79 19.69
CA LEU A 402 -3.69 2.90 18.80
C LEU A 402 -2.63 3.78 19.43
N VAL A 403 -1.60 4.10 18.66
CA VAL A 403 -0.62 5.16 18.96
C VAL A 403 -0.67 6.15 17.81
N ALA A 404 -1.25 7.32 18.04
CA ALA A 404 -1.40 8.34 17.01
C ALA A 404 -1.33 9.76 17.59
N ILE A 405 -1.08 10.73 16.72
CA ILE A 405 -1.05 12.15 17.08
C ILE A 405 -2.46 12.73 16.92
N VAL A 406 -3.05 13.31 17.95
CA VAL A 406 -4.33 14.04 17.80
C VAL A 406 -4.06 15.50 17.45
N LYS A 407 -4.44 15.91 16.23
CA LYS A 407 -4.23 17.28 15.75
C LYS A 407 -5.51 18.09 15.64
N THR A 408 -6.45 17.63 14.81
CA THR A 408 -7.69 18.34 14.49
C THR A 408 -8.92 17.66 15.09
N ASN A 409 -8.94 16.33 15.17
CA ASN A 409 -10.05 15.58 15.75
C ASN A 409 -9.95 15.52 17.29
N THR A 410 -10.10 16.69 17.91
CA THR A 410 -9.91 16.87 19.36
C THR A 410 -11.16 16.60 20.18
N LYS A 411 -12.24 16.08 19.57
CA LYS A 411 -13.44 15.70 20.33
C LYS A 411 -13.04 14.62 21.34
N PHE A 412 -13.34 14.86 22.61
CA PHE A 412 -12.93 14.03 23.76
C PHE A 412 -11.42 14.03 24.08
N TYR A 413 -10.61 14.84 23.39
CA TYR A 413 -9.19 15.00 23.69
C TYR A 413 -8.96 16.36 24.38
N PRO A 414 -8.34 16.43 25.58
CA PRO A 414 -8.24 17.66 26.36
C PRO A 414 -7.15 18.62 25.85
N LEU A 415 -7.11 18.90 24.54
CA LEU A 415 -6.04 19.70 23.91
C LEU A 415 -5.92 21.10 24.52
N ALA A 416 -7.04 21.74 24.87
CA ALA A 416 -7.03 23.07 25.49
C ALA A 416 -6.31 23.04 26.84
N SER A 417 -6.69 22.10 27.72
CA SER A 417 -6.06 21.91 29.03
C SER A 417 -4.57 21.56 28.89
N LEU A 418 -4.21 20.72 27.91
CA LEU A 418 -2.82 20.36 27.64
C LEU A 418 -2.00 21.52 27.10
N LYS A 419 -2.57 22.42 26.28
CA LYS A 419 -1.89 23.64 25.83
C LYS A 419 -1.66 24.61 26.98
N THR A 420 -2.63 24.78 27.86
CA THR A 420 -2.48 25.59 29.09
C THR A 420 -1.37 25.02 29.96
N LEU A 421 -1.37 23.70 30.22
CA LEU A 421 -0.32 23.04 30.98
C LEU A 421 1.06 23.14 30.29
N ALA A 422 1.13 22.97 28.97
CA ALA A 422 2.38 23.12 28.23
C ALA A 422 2.94 24.54 28.30
N SER A 423 2.09 25.56 28.43
CA SER A 423 2.55 26.95 28.61
C SER A 423 3.15 27.22 29.99
N THR A 424 2.85 26.40 31.00
CA THR A 424 3.40 26.51 32.35
C THR A 424 4.66 25.66 32.55
N ILE A 425 4.92 24.71 31.66
CA ILE A 425 6.08 23.82 31.69
C ILE A 425 7.21 24.42 30.83
N ASP A 426 8.44 24.40 31.34
CA ASP A 426 9.63 24.83 30.59
C ASP A 426 9.73 24.03 29.27
N LYS A 427 9.96 24.74 28.15
CA LYS A 427 9.92 24.21 26.77
C LYS A 427 10.90 23.07 26.49
N LYS A 428 11.79 22.76 27.43
CA LYS A 428 12.74 21.64 27.37
C LYS A 428 12.17 20.30 27.83
N ARG A 429 10.92 20.23 28.29
CA ARG A 429 10.32 18.99 28.82
C ARG A 429 9.25 18.43 27.88
N THR A 430 9.35 17.13 27.60
CA THR A 430 8.30 16.37 26.90
C THR A 430 7.28 15.88 27.91
N VAL A 431 6.00 16.18 27.69
CA VAL A 431 4.90 15.73 28.55
C VAL A 431 4.22 14.53 27.88
N LEU A 432 4.29 13.37 28.51
CA LEU A 432 3.55 12.18 28.09
C LEU A 432 2.27 12.09 28.93
N VAL A 433 1.12 12.17 28.28
CA VAL A 433 -0.18 12.04 28.95
C VAL A 433 -0.71 10.66 28.64
N LEU A 434 -0.82 9.81 29.65
CA LEU A 434 -1.35 8.47 29.53
C LEU A 434 -2.83 8.50 29.94
N PHE A 435 -3.69 8.07 29.03
CA PHE A 435 -5.09 7.80 29.32
C PHE A 435 -5.23 6.29 29.60
N PRO A 436 -5.95 5.91 30.67
CA PRO A 436 -6.13 4.51 31.05
C PRO A 436 -6.89 3.68 30.00
#